data_AF-A0A829HN27-F1
#
_entry.id   AF-A0A829HN27-F1
#
_cell.length_a   1.000
_cell.length_b   1.000
_cell.length_c   1.000
_cell.angle_alpha   90.00
_cell.angle_beta   90.00
_cell.angle_gamma   90.00
#
_symmetry.space_group_name_H-M   'P 1'
#
loop_
_entity.id
_entity.type
_entity.pdbx_description
1 polymer ?
#
loop_
_entity_poly.entity_id
_entity_poly.type
_entity_poly.pdbx_seq_one_letter_code
_entity_poly.pdbx_strand_id
1 'polypeptide(L)'
;MSTPSEPPTPADVQAAIDGLPRLRDDLAWSQYAEGASEAGNLVWVHAIIAEGSASTPEHLLLFKGRTYLGTATQEPRPYTRVLGTEGDTITVEYCWIVGDEPSAAPAGVGTVRYQLTDEGTVTALDKAPWPTTAPVSY
;
A
#
# COMPACT_ATOMS: atom_id res chain seq x y z
N MET A 1 10.85 17.57 -20.74
CA MET A 1 10.46 17.27 -19.34
C MET A 1 8.95 17.12 -19.38
N SER A 2 8.43 15.91 -19.14
CA SER A 2 6.99 15.70 -19.05
C SER A 2 6.50 16.33 -17.75
N THR A 3 5.43 17.13 -17.81
CA THR A 3 4.80 17.68 -16.61
C THR A 3 4.26 16.52 -15.77
N PRO A 4 4.44 16.51 -14.43
CA PRO A 4 3.83 15.52 -13.57
C PRO A 4 2.31 15.47 -13.79
N SER A 5 1.73 14.27 -13.73
CA SER A 5 0.28 14.11 -13.81
C SER A 5 -0.40 14.77 -12.60
N GLU A 6 -1.58 15.34 -12.80
CA GLU A 6 -2.32 15.97 -11.70
C GLU A 6 -2.68 14.92 -10.63
N PRO A 7 -2.34 15.14 -9.34
CA PRO A 7 -2.54 14.16 -8.28
C PRO A 7 -4.02 13.83 -8.06
N PRO A 8 -4.34 12.68 -7.43
CA PRO A 8 -5.72 12.35 -7.10
C PRO A 8 -6.33 13.38 -6.16
N THR A 9 -7.60 13.70 -6.37
CA THR A 9 -8.37 14.56 -5.46
C THR A 9 -8.87 13.75 -4.26
N PRO A 10 -9.29 14.40 -3.16
CA PRO A 10 -9.92 13.70 -2.04
C PRO A 10 -11.12 12.82 -2.44
N ALA A 11 -11.87 13.23 -3.47
CA ALA A 11 -12.98 12.44 -3.99
C ALA A 11 -12.50 11.17 -4.73
N ASP A 12 -11.39 11.25 -5.47
CA ASP A 12 -10.81 10.10 -6.16
C ASP A 12 -10.27 9.08 -5.14
N VAL A 13 -9.62 9.56 -4.07
CA VAL A 13 -9.13 8.73 -2.96
C VAL A 13 -10.29 8.08 -2.21
N GLN A 14 -11.34 8.83 -1.88
CA GLN A 14 -12.51 8.28 -1.20
C GLN A 14 -13.20 7.20 -2.04
N ALA A 15 -13.35 7.44 -3.35
CA ALA A 15 -13.93 6.43 -4.24
C ALA A 15 -13.11 5.13 -4.30
N ALA A 16 -11.77 5.24 -4.27
CA ALA A 16 -10.90 4.06 -4.20
C ALA A 16 -11.03 3.32 -2.86
N ILE A 17 -11.14 4.05 -1.75
CA ILE A 17 -11.36 3.50 -0.39
C ILE A 17 -12.71 2.78 -0.31
N ASP A 18 -13.79 3.38 -0.83
CA ASP A 18 -15.14 2.79 -0.82
C ASP A 18 -15.22 1.49 -1.62
N GLY A 19 -14.32 1.30 -2.60
CA GLY A 19 -14.19 0.08 -3.39
C GLY A 19 -13.41 -1.04 -2.72
N LEU A 20 -12.77 -0.80 -1.57
CA LEU A 20 -11.99 -1.82 -0.87
C LEU A 20 -12.91 -2.84 -0.17
N PRO A 21 -12.57 -4.14 -0.18
CA PRO A 21 -13.23 -5.12 0.66
C PRO A 21 -13.10 -4.73 2.14
N ARG A 22 -14.20 -4.83 2.90
CA ARG A 22 -14.15 -4.64 4.35
C ARG A 22 -13.56 -5.88 5.02
N LEU A 23 -12.71 -5.67 6.03
CA LEU A 23 -12.24 -6.75 6.90
C LEU A 23 -13.39 -7.33 7.73
N ARG A 24 -14.25 -6.44 8.24
CA ARG A 24 -15.46 -6.73 9.01
C ARG A 24 -16.45 -5.60 8.78
N ASP A 25 -17.75 -5.89 8.84
CA ASP A 25 -18.80 -4.94 8.42
C ASP A 25 -18.82 -3.62 9.20
N ASP A 26 -18.39 -3.64 10.46
CA ASP A 26 -18.30 -2.50 11.38
C ASP A 26 -16.98 -1.73 11.29
N LEU A 27 -16.00 -2.23 10.53
CA LEU A 27 -14.70 -1.57 10.32
C LEU A 27 -14.70 -0.83 8.99
N ALA A 28 -14.23 0.42 9.03
CA ALA A 28 -14.11 1.28 7.86
C ALA A 28 -12.65 1.68 7.63
N TRP A 29 -12.25 1.62 6.36
CA TRP A 29 -10.98 2.16 5.89
C TRP A 29 -11.02 3.69 5.89
N SER A 30 -9.91 4.31 6.23
CA SER A 30 -9.71 5.75 6.18
C SER A 30 -8.31 6.07 5.67
N GLN A 31 -8.19 7.15 4.91
CA GLN A 31 -6.88 7.68 4.52
C GLN A 31 -6.09 8.12 5.77
N TYR A 32 -4.81 7.74 5.82
CA TYR A 32 -3.89 8.11 6.90
C TYR A 32 -2.71 8.94 6.41
N ALA A 33 -2.07 8.52 5.33
CA ALA A 33 -0.90 9.16 4.77
C ALA A 33 -0.91 9.04 3.25
N GLU A 34 -0.16 9.90 2.58
CA GLU A 34 0.01 9.88 1.13
C GLU A 34 1.41 10.37 0.76
N GLY A 35 1.82 10.07 -0.47
CA GLY A 35 3.04 10.58 -1.06
C GLY A 35 3.12 10.22 -2.54
N ALA A 36 4.24 10.56 -3.18
CA ALA A 36 4.46 10.27 -4.58
C ALA A 36 5.87 9.76 -4.81
N SER A 37 6.10 9.09 -5.94
CA SER A 37 7.44 8.78 -6.44
C SER A 37 8.23 10.07 -6.71
N GLU A 38 9.54 9.96 -6.87
CA GLU A 38 10.42 11.11 -7.09
C GLU A 38 10.04 11.91 -8.35
N ALA A 39 9.65 11.22 -9.42
CA ALA A 39 9.15 11.82 -10.65
C ALA A 39 7.70 12.34 -10.53
N GLY A 40 7.00 12.02 -9.45
CA GLY A 40 5.65 12.50 -9.16
C GLY A 40 4.51 11.81 -9.91
N ASN A 41 4.79 10.81 -10.77
CA ASN A 41 3.74 10.18 -11.58
C ASN A 41 3.02 9.03 -10.88
N LEU A 42 3.69 8.37 -9.92
CA LEU A 42 3.09 7.33 -9.09
C LEU A 42 2.76 7.90 -7.71
N VAL A 43 1.49 8.10 -7.42
CA VAL A 43 1.00 8.54 -6.11
C VAL A 43 0.56 7.32 -5.31
N TRP A 44 0.86 7.31 -4.02
CA TRP A 44 0.42 6.27 -3.10
C TRP A 44 -0.35 6.86 -1.92
N VAL A 45 -1.33 6.11 -1.42
CA VAL A 45 -2.13 6.48 -0.25
C VAL A 45 -2.23 5.28 0.70
N HIS A 46 -1.88 5.49 1.97
CA HIS A 46 -2.16 4.55 3.06
C HIS A 46 -3.63 4.65 3.46
N ALA A 47 -4.33 3.53 3.37
CA ALA A 47 -5.65 3.33 3.95
C ALA A 47 -5.54 2.36 5.13
N ILE A 48 -5.95 2.84 6.31
CA ILE A 48 -5.89 2.10 7.58
C ILE A 48 -7.29 2.01 8.20
N ILE A 49 -7.45 1.15 9.20
CA ILE A 49 -8.56 1.25 10.15
C ILE A 49 -8.14 2.24 11.25
N ALA A 50 -8.89 3.33 11.45
CA ALA A 50 -8.49 4.43 12.34
C ALA A 50 -8.26 4.00 13.80
N GLU A 51 -9.04 3.04 14.31
CA GLU A 51 -8.88 2.48 15.66
C GLU A 51 -7.95 1.25 15.70
N GLY A 52 -7.28 0.95 14.58
CA GLY A 52 -6.33 -0.14 14.45
C GLY A 52 -5.02 0.13 15.19
N SER A 53 -4.27 -0.94 15.42
CA SER A 53 -2.88 -0.87 15.87
C SER A 53 -1.94 -1.22 14.71
N ALA A 54 -0.62 -1.16 14.90
CA ALA A 54 0.35 -1.52 13.87
C ALA A 54 0.19 -2.96 13.32
N SER A 55 -0.44 -3.86 14.10
CA SER A 55 -0.77 -5.23 13.68
C SER A 55 -2.10 -5.36 12.93
N THR A 56 -2.85 -4.27 12.79
CA THR A 56 -4.07 -4.23 11.98
C THR A 56 -3.69 -4.16 10.51
N PRO A 57 -4.34 -4.91 9.61
CA PRO A 57 -4.03 -4.84 8.19
C PRO A 57 -4.22 -3.44 7.61
N GLU A 58 -3.34 -3.05 6.69
CA GLU A 58 -3.36 -1.77 5.98
C GLU A 58 -3.36 -2.01 4.47
N HIS A 59 -3.93 -1.07 3.71
CA HIS A 59 -3.81 -1.03 2.26
C HIS A 59 -2.89 0.12 1.83
N LEU A 60 -2.05 -0.16 0.83
CA LEU A 60 -1.35 0.88 0.06
C LEU A 60 -2.02 0.98 -1.31
N LEU A 61 -2.80 2.04 -1.52
CA LEU A 61 -3.49 2.37 -2.77
C LEU A 61 -2.49 3.05 -3.72
N LEU A 62 -2.59 2.76 -5.02
CA LEU A 62 -1.67 3.28 -6.05
C LEU A 62 -2.45 4.03 -7.13
N PHE A 63 -1.92 5.18 -7.55
CA PHE A 63 -2.55 6.06 -8.54
C PHE A 63 -1.56 6.55 -9.58
N LYS A 64 -2.03 6.74 -10.82
CA LYS A 64 -1.37 7.56 -11.86
C LYS A 64 -2.23 8.78 -12.13
N GLY A 65 -1.76 9.93 -11.68
CA GLY A 65 -2.59 11.14 -11.62
C GLY A 65 -3.90 10.86 -10.88
N ARG A 66 -5.04 11.13 -11.52
CA ARG A 66 -6.38 10.85 -10.95
C ARG A 66 -6.90 9.42 -11.13
N THR A 67 -6.12 8.55 -11.75
CA THR A 67 -6.55 7.16 -12.05
C THR A 67 -6.09 6.22 -10.95
N TYR A 68 -7.04 5.55 -10.30
CA TYR A 68 -6.74 4.47 -9.35
C TYR A 68 -6.27 3.21 -10.10
N LEU A 69 -5.11 2.69 -9.72
CA LEU A 69 -4.46 1.54 -10.36
C LEU A 69 -4.61 0.23 -9.57
N GLY A 70 -5.11 0.30 -8.33
CA GLY A 70 -5.25 -0.84 -7.44
C GLY A 70 -4.41 -0.71 -6.16
N THR A 71 -4.36 -1.80 -5.40
CA THR A 71 -3.54 -1.91 -4.19
C THR A 71 -2.19 -2.54 -4.48
N ALA A 72 -1.16 -2.17 -3.71
CA ALA A 72 0.18 -2.75 -3.81
C ALA A 72 0.19 -4.28 -3.56
N THR A 73 -0.72 -4.76 -2.73
CA THR A 73 -0.95 -6.18 -2.45
C THR A 73 -2.43 -6.52 -2.61
N GLN A 74 -2.74 -7.75 -3.03
CA GLN A 74 -4.13 -8.21 -3.18
C GLN A 74 -4.87 -8.24 -1.83
N GLU A 75 -4.20 -8.72 -0.79
CA GLU A 75 -4.69 -8.70 0.59
C GLU A 75 -3.99 -7.59 1.38
N PRO A 76 -4.69 -6.88 2.29
CA PRO A 76 -4.06 -5.88 3.14
C PRO A 76 -3.00 -6.50 4.06
N ARG A 77 -1.98 -5.72 4.39
CA ARG A 77 -0.82 -6.17 5.18
C ARG A 77 -0.56 -5.23 6.35
N PRO A 78 -0.38 -5.74 7.57
CA PRO A 78 0.02 -4.91 8.71
C PRO A 78 1.48 -4.45 8.54
N TYR A 79 1.90 -3.48 9.36
CA TYR A 79 3.28 -2.98 9.41
C TYR A 79 3.84 -2.53 8.05
N THR A 80 3.00 -2.01 7.17
CA THR A 80 3.41 -1.56 5.85
C THR A 80 4.05 -0.17 5.96
N ARG A 81 5.16 0.08 5.26
CA ARG A 81 5.74 1.43 5.20
C ARG A 81 6.41 1.72 3.86
N VAL A 82 6.28 2.95 3.37
CA VAL A 82 7.06 3.42 2.22
C VAL A 82 8.41 3.92 2.71
N LEU A 83 9.51 3.31 2.24
CA LEU A 83 10.88 3.64 2.67
C LEU A 83 11.54 4.72 1.81
N GLY A 84 11.19 4.79 0.53
CA GLY A 84 11.87 5.68 -0.40
C GLY A 84 11.31 5.61 -1.80
N THR A 85 11.80 6.51 -2.65
CA THR A 85 11.31 6.74 -4.00
C THR A 85 12.49 6.97 -4.93
N GLU A 86 12.43 6.41 -6.14
CA GLU A 86 13.45 6.61 -7.17
C GLU A 86 12.76 6.66 -8.55
N GLY A 87 12.86 7.79 -9.24
CA GLY A 87 12.13 8.02 -10.50
C GLY A 87 10.63 7.72 -10.37
N ASP A 88 10.12 6.78 -11.17
CA ASP A 88 8.73 6.30 -11.15
C ASP A 88 8.48 5.08 -10.25
N THR A 89 9.41 4.82 -9.32
CA THR A 89 9.36 3.67 -8.41
C THR A 89 9.20 4.12 -6.96
N ILE A 90 8.40 3.38 -6.20
CA ILE A 90 8.37 3.45 -4.74
C ILE A 90 8.87 2.13 -4.14
N THR A 91 9.62 2.21 -3.04
CA THR A 91 10.06 1.04 -2.27
C THR A 91 9.21 0.93 -1.02
N VAL A 92 8.50 -0.19 -0.89
CA VAL A 92 7.62 -0.47 0.23
C VAL A 92 8.24 -1.59 1.05
N GLU A 93 8.33 -1.41 2.36
CA GLU A 93 8.67 -2.46 3.29
C GLU A 93 7.41 -3.07 3.90
N TYR A 94 7.47 -4.38 4.06
CA TYR A 94 6.47 -5.18 4.74
C TYR A 94 7.14 -5.94 5.88
N CYS A 95 6.51 -5.92 7.05
CA CYS A 95 6.92 -6.75 8.18
C CYS A 95 5.86 -7.79 8.53
N TRP A 96 6.29 -8.90 9.11
CA TRP A 96 5.40 -9.99 9.53
C TRP A 96 5.96 -10.75 10.73
N ILE A 97 5.07 -11.44 11.43
CA ILE A 97 5.41 -12.28 12.59
C ILE A 97 6.04 -13.58 12.12
N VAL A 98 7.15 -13.98 12.76
CA VAL A 98 7.82 -15.26 12.51
C VAL A 98 7.64 -16.15 13.74
N GLY A 99 7.09 -17.35 13.56
CA GLY A 99 6.80 -18.24 14.68
C GLY A 99 5.81 -17.63 15.69
N ASP A 100 6.14 -17.71 16.98
CA ASP A 100 5.28 -17.27 18.10
C ASP A 100 5.71 -15.90 18.68
N GLU A 101 6.24 -15.01 17.83
CA GLU A 101 6.68 -13.67 18.24
C GLU A 101 5.52 -12.77 18.68
N PRO A 102 5.76 -11.85 19.64
CA PRO A 102 4.76 -10.84 20.00
C PRO A 102 4.52 -9.87 18.85
N SER A 103 3.26 -9.43 18.67
CA SER A 103 2.88 -8.48 17.61
C SER A 103 3.59 -7.13 17.70
N ALA A 104 4.13 -6.75 18.86
CA ALA A 104 4.86 -5.51 19.04
C ALA A 104 6.27 -5.52 18.40
N ALA A 105 6.79 -6.69 18.01
CA ALA A 105 8.16 -6.84 17.50
C ALA A 105 8.26 -7.91 16.40
N PRO A 106 7.68 -7.67 15.21
CA PRO A 106 7.83 -8.59 14.08
C PRO A 106 9.30 -8.68 13.64
N ALA A 107 9.85 -9.88 13.51
CA ALA A 107 11.21 -10.06 12.99
C ALA A 107 11.26 -10.26 11.46
N GLY A 108 10.16 -10.69 10.85
CA GLY A 108 10.05 -10.81 9.40
C GLY A 108 10.03 -9.43 8.77
N VAL A 109 10.93 -9.18 7.82
CA VAL A 109 11.03 -7.90 7.11
C VAL A 109 11.48 -8.15 5.67
N GLY A 110 10.92 -7.39 4.73
CA GLY A 110 11.37 -7.39 3.35
C GLY A 110 10.75 -6.26 2.55
N THR A 111 11.36 -5.95 1.42
CA THR A 111 10.94 -4.84 0.58
C THR A 111 10.44 -5.31 -0.79
N VAL A 112 9.51 -4.55 -1.36
CA VAL A 112 9.05 -4.68 -2.73
C VAL A 112 9.07 -3.31 -3.38
N ARG A 113 9.67 -3.24 -4.57
CA ARG A 113 9.63 -2.05 -5.43
C ARG A 113 8.42 -2.13 -6.35
N TYR A 114 7.65 -1.05 -6.39
CA TYR A 114 6.52 -0.87 -7.28
C TYR A 114 6.84 0.25 -8.26
N GLN A 115 6.89 -0.09 -9.55
CA GLN A 115 7.25 0.83 -10.61
C GLN A 115 6.03 1.11 -11.48
N LEU A 116 5.78 2.39 -11.76
CA LEU A 116 4.87 2.79 -12.82
C LEU A 116 5.56 2.60 -14.18
N THR A 117 4.94 1.84 -15.06
CA THR A 117 5.46 1.59 -16.41
C THR A 117 5.02 2.68 -17.40
N ASP A 118 5.67 2.72 -18.55
CA ASP A 118 5.34 3.65 -19.63
C ASP A 118 3.90 3.46 -20.14
N GLU A 119 3.38 2.23 -20.08
CA GLU A 119 1.99 1.89 -20.39
C GLU A 119 0.99 2.43 -19.36
N GLY A 120 1.46 2.95 -18.23
CA GLY A 120 0.63 3.53 -17.18
C GLY A 120 0.02 2.51 -16.21
N THR A 121 0.59 1.32 -16.11
CA THR A 121 0.25 0.33 -15.10
C THR A 121 1.34 0.25 -14.03
N VAL A 122 1.05 -0.34 -12.87
CA VAL A 122 2.09 -0.60 -11.86
C VAL A 122 2.49 -2.06 -11.88
N THR A 123 3.79 -2.31 -11.83
CA THR A 123 4.38 -3.65 -11.71
C THR A 123 5.21 -3.74 -10.43
N ALA A 124 5.05 -4.85 -9.70
CA ALA A 124 5.97 -5.22 -8.63
C ALA A 124 7.25 -5.81 -9.25
N LEU A 125 8.40 -5.22 -8.95
CA LEU A 125 9.69 -5.66 -9.46
C LEU A 125 10.31 -6.80 -8.65
N ASP A 126 9.87 -6.94 -7.40
CA ASP A 126 10.37 -7.94 -6.47
C ASP A 126 9.25 -8.92 -6.10
N LYS A 127 9.62 -10.14 -5.71
CA LYS A 127 8.66 -11.13 -5.20
C LYS A 127 8.18 -10.73 -3.81
N ALA A 128 6.98 -11.20 -3.44
CA ALA A 128 6.50 -11.11 -2.07
C ALA A 128 7.54 -11.69 -1.09
N PRO A 129 8.04 -10.92 -0.12
CA PRO A 129 9.07 -11.37 0.82
C PRO A 129 8.51 -12.24 1.96
N TRP A 130 7.20 -12.20 2.20
CA TRP A 130 6.54 -12.97 3.25
C TRP A 130 6.23 -14.41 2.80
N PRO A 131 6.15 -15.36 3.74
CA PRO A 131 5.68 -16.71 3.44
C PRO A 131 4.22 -16.68 2.97
N THR A 132 3.90 -17.55 2.00
CA THR A 132 2.54 -17.72 1.49
C THR A 132 1.73 -18.60 2.47
N THR A 133 1.55 -18.14 3.71
CA THR A 133 0.66 -18.79 4.68
C THR A 133 -0.73 -18.18 4.59
N ALA A 134 -1.76 -19.02 4.64
CA ALA A 134 -3.17 -18.64 4.53
C ALA A 134 -3.54 -17.49 5.50
N PRO A 135 -4.51 -16.61 5.15
CA PRO A 135 -4.86 -15.48 5.98
C PRO A 135 -5.27 -15.95 7.37
N VAL A 136 -4.64 -15.37 8.40
CA VAL A 136 -5.15 -15.45 9.77
C VAL A 136 -6.53 -14.79 9.77
N SER A 137 -7.56 -15.56 10.12
CA SER A 137 -8.91 -14.99 10.29
C SER A 137 -8.86 -14.01 11.46
N TYR A 138 -9.16 -12.74 11.17
CA TYR A 138 -9.38 -11.69 12.18
C TYR A 138 -10.82 -11.72 12.67
#